data_AF-A0A0P0M560-F1
#
_entry.id   AF-A0A0P0M560-F1
#
_cell.length_a   1.000
_cell.length_b   1.000
_cell.length_c   1.000
_cell.angle_alpha   90.00
_cell.angle_beta   90.00
_cell.angle_gamma   90.00
#
_symmetry.space_group_name_H-M   'P 1'
#
loop_
_entity.id
_entity.type
_entity.pdbx_description
1 polymer ?
#
loop_
_entity_poly.entity_id
_entity_poly.type
_entity_poly.pdbx_seq_one_letter_code
_entity_poly.pdbx_strand_id
1 'polypeptide(L)'
;MISAVGTIGKCYIVKESDKFYYKDASVLCLCNDYQINAKYIYHIMRSEYMLKQMYDNSKGTTVDTITIEKAKQYILPLPPLAEQQRIVAKIEETFSIFDGIQNSLEA
;
A
#
# COMPACT_ATOMS: atom_id res chain seq x y z
N MET A 1 0.64 -7.07 0.41
CA MET A 1 0.87 -7.16 1.87
C MET A 1 0.98 -5.77 2.46
N ILE A 2 0.44 -5.56 3.65
CA ILE A 2 0.50 -4.30 4.39
C ILE A 2 0.84 -4.59 5.85
N SER A 3 1.79 -3.88 6.43
CA SER A 3 2.10 -4.00 7.86
C SER A 3 0.95 -3.48 8.72
N ALA A 4 0.56 -4.27 9.71
CA ALA A 4 -0.64 -4.04 10.52
C ALA A 4 -0.35 -3.87 12.01
N VAL A 5 0.88 -4.18 12.44
CA VAL A 5 1.36 -4.05 13.84
C VAL A 5 2.68 -3.29 13.84
N GLY A 6 2.86 -2.38 14.81
CA GLY A 6 4.07 -1.57 14.92
C GLY A 6 4.07 -0.43 13.90
N THR A 7 4.96 -0.45 12.91
CA THR A 7 4.92 0.53 11.82
C THR A 7 3.81 0.17 10.84
N ILE A 8 2.68 0.87 10.93
CA ILE A 8 1.52 0.67 10.06
C ILE A 8 1.77 1.21 8.64
N GLY A 9 1.19 0.55 7.64
CA GLY A 9 1.06 1.10 6.28
C GLY A 9 2.23 0.83 5.33
N LYS A 10 3.25 0.06 5.75
CA LYS A 10 4.29 -0.40 4.82
C LYS A 10 3.70 -1.43 3.88
N CYS A 11 3.69 -1.08 2.59
CA CYS A 11 3.11 -1.91 1.55
C CYS A 11 4.18 -2.65 0.76
N TYR A 12 3.87 -3.88 0.36
CA TYR A 12 4.68 -4.71 -0.53
C TYR A 12 3.78 -5.49 -1.50
N ILE A 13 4.14 -5.47 -2.79
CA ILE A 13 3.47 -6.27 -3.83
C ILE A 13 4.18 -7.62 -3.89
N VAL A 14 3.46 -8.69 -3.56
CA VAL A 14 3.98 -10.06 -3.57
C VAL A 14 4.20 -10.52 -5.00
N LYS A 15 5.37 -11.09 -5.27
CA LYS A 15 5.70 -11.78 -6.53
C LYS A 15 5.56 -13.28 -6.35
N GLU A 16 5.28 -14.01 -7.42
CA GLU A 16 5.13 -15.47 -7.39
C GLU A 16 6.39 -16.21 -6.90
N SER A 17 7.57 -15.64 -7.17
CA SER A 17 8.85 -16.20 -6.73
C SER A 17 9.19 -15.94 -5.27
N ASP A 18 8.42 -15.07 -4.59
CA ASP A 18 8.77 -14.62 -3.25
C ASP A 18 8.52 -15.75 -2.22
N LYS A 19 9.53 -16.01 -1.39
CA LYS A 19 9.42 -16.88 -0.21
C LYS A 19 9.62 -16.02 1.02
N PHE A 20 8.61 -15.93 1.87
CA PHE A 20 8.68 -15.13 3.09
C PHE A 20 7.89 -15.79 4.21
N TYR A 21 8.29 -15.43 5.44
CA TYR A 21 7.58 -15.74 6.67
C TYR A 21 7.22 -14.43 7.35
N TYR A 22 6.01 -14.33 7.87
CA TYR A 22 5.62 -13.25 8.75
C TYR A 22 4.96 -13.84 9.99
N LYS A 23 5.19 -13.20 11.14
CA LYS A 23 4.51 -13.56 12.38
C LYS A 23 3.01 -13.29 12.22
N ASP A 24 2.19 -14.18 12.76
CA ASP A 24 0.74 -14.05 12.73
C ASP A 24 0.28 -12.67 13.25
N ALA A 25 -0.83 -12.18 12.70
CA ALA A 25 -1.44 -10.89 12.95
C ALA A 25 -0.57 -9.64 12.65
N SER A 26 0.67 -9.78 12.18
CA SER A 26 1.58 -8.64 11.94
C SER A 26 1.40 -7.98 10.56
N VAL A 27 0.80 -8.71 9.62
CA VAL A 27 0.66 -8.31 8.22
C VAL A 27 -0.76 -8.64 7.73
N LEU A 28 -1.35 -7.71 6.98
CA LEU A 28 -2.57 -7.94 6.21
C LEU A 28 -2.20 -8.35 4.78
N CYS A 29 -2.78 -9.47 4.34
CA CYS A 29 -2.67 -9.97 2.98
C CYS A 29 -3.96 -9.63 2.22
N LEU A 30 -3.83 -8.95 1.08
CA LEU A 30 -4.94 -8.63 0.20
C LEU A 30 -4.82 -9.51 -1.05
N CYS A 31 -5.88 -10.27 -1.33
CA CYS A 31 -6.01 -11.07 -2.54
C CYS A 31 -6.67 -10.23 -3.65
N ASN A 32 -6.18 -10.35 -4.88
CA ASN A 32 -6.64 -9.56 -6.01
C ASN A 32 -7.56 -10.40 -6.92
N ASP A 33 -8.74 -10.73 -6.41
CA ASP A 33 -9.70 -11.59 -7.13
C ASP A 33 -10.42 -10.84 -8.28
N TYR A 34 -10.33 -9.51 -8.30
CA TYR A 34 -11.05 -8.63 -9.22
C TYR A 34 -10.17 -8.00 -10.32
N GLN A 35 -8.97 -8.55 -10.55
CA GLN A 35 -8.03 -8.07 -11.58
C GLN A 35 -7.73 -6.56 -11.47
N ILE A 36 -7.67 -6.04 -10.24
CA ILE A 36 -7.34 -4.64 -9.96
C ILE A 36 -5.85 -4.41 -10.27
N ASN A 37 -5.48 -3.21 -10.71
CA ASN A 37 -4.07 -2.89 -10.90
C ASN A 37 -3.34 -2.89 -9.55
N ALA A 38 -2.41 -3.83 -9.36
CA ALA A 38 -1.67 -3.99 -8.10
C ALA A 38 -0.82 -2.76 -7.74
N LYS A 39 -0.28 -2.03 -8.72
CA LYS A 39 0.46 -0.79 -8.49
C LYS A 39 -0.48 0.34 -8.03
N TYR A 40 -1.70 0.38 -8.57
CA TYR A 40 -2.71 1.32 -8.10
C TYR A 40 -3.04 1.07 -6.63
N ILE A 41 -3.30 -0.19 -6.25
CA ILE A 41 -3.52 -0.59 -4.85
C ILE A 41 -2.32 -0.20 -3.98
N TYR A 42 -1.09 -0.45 -4.46
CA TYR A 42 0.11 -0.06 -3.75
C TYR A 42 0.19 1.44 -3.46
N HIS A 43 -0.12 2.29 -4.44
CA HIS A 43 -0.09 3.74 -4.27
C HIS A 43 -1.23 4.25 -3.38
N ILE A 44 -2.46 3.79 -3.58
CA ILE A 44 -3.60 4.25 -2.76
C ILE A 44 -3.46 3.82 -1.31
N MET A 45 -2.92 2.63 -1.04
CA MET A 45 -2.68 2.16 0.34
C MET A 45 -1.62 2.97 1.08
N ARG A 46 -0.74 3.65 0.35
CA ARG A 46 0.28 4.55 0.88
C ARG A 46 -0.13 6.02 0.88
N SER A 47 -1.32 6.34 0.35
CA SER A 47 -1.84 7.70 0.35
C SER A 47 -2.22 8.14 1.76
N GLU A 48 -2.17 9.45 2.02
CA GLU A 48 -2.62 10.02 3.28
C GLU A 48 -4.09 9.66 3.58
N TYR A 49 -4.91 9.54 2.55
CA TYR A 49 -6.30 9.12 2.67
C TYR A 49 -6.43 7.73 3.30
N MET A 50 -5.65 6.74 2.83
CA MET A 50 -5.69 5.40 3.42
C MET A 50 -5.01 5.37 4.78
N LEU A 51 -3.85 6.01 4.91
CA LEU A 51 -3.13 6.07 6.19
C LEU A 51 -4.00 6.68 7.30
N LYS A 52 -4.76 7.73 6.99
CA LYS A 52 -5.74 8.31 7.93
C LYS A 52 -6.76 7.27 8.38
N GLN A 53 -7.39 6.54 7.45
CA GLN A 53 -8.32 5.47 7.80
C GLN A 53 -7.66 4.38 8.65
N MET A 54 -6.39 4.06 8.38
CA MET A 54 -5.61 3.08 9.12
C MET A 54 -5.34 3.51 10.56
N TYR A 55 -4.92 4.76 10.77
CA TYR A 55 -4.63 5.32 12.10
C TYR A 55 -5.89 5.63 12.91
N ASP A 56 -6.93 6.19 12.28
CA ASP A 56 -8.22 6.45 12.95
C ASP A 56 -8.87 5.15 13.46
N ASN A 57 -8.54 4.03 12.81
CA ASN A 57 -9.03 2.71 13.17
C ASN A 57 -7.96 1.82 13.83
N SER A 58 -6.76 2.30 14.15
CA SER A 58 -5.85 1.50 14.97
C SER A 58 -6.38 1.42 16.41
N LYS A 59 -6.07 0.34 17.13
CA LYS A 59 -6.34 0.23 18.57
C LYS A 59 -5.02 -0.08 19.26
N GLY A 60 -4.59 0.79 20.17
CA GLY A 60 -3.43 0.55 21.03
C GLY A 60 -3.01 1.77 21.83
N THR A 61 -2.73 1.60 23.12
CA THR A 61 -2.09 2.61 23.97
C THR A 61 -0.55 2.55 23.90
N THR A 62 0.01 1.48 23.34
CA THR A 62 1.47 1.23 23.28
C THR A 62 1.96 0.66 21.94
N VAL A 63 1.14 -0.13 21.24
CA VAL A 63 1.41 -0.60 19.87
C VAL A 63 0.13 -0.54 19.06
N ASP A 64 0.13 0.24 17.99
CA ASP A 64 -0.99 0.30 17.07
C ASP A 64 -1.17 -1.03 16.33
N THR A 65 -2.40 -1.55 16.34
CA THR A 65 -2.77 -2.78 15.64
C THR A 65 -4.03 -2.58 14.80
N ILE A 66 -3.99 -3.05 13.55
CA ILE A 66 -5.14 -3.11 12.64
C ILE A 66 -5.62 -4.55 12.53
N THR A 67 -6.87 -4.78 12.94
CA THR A 67 -7.51 -6.10 12.77
C THR A 67 -8.11 -6.22 11.37
N ILE A 68 -8.26 -7.45 10.88
CA ILE A 68 -8.93 -7.74 9.60
C ILE A 68 -10.37 -7.19 9.60
N GLU A 69 -11.07 -7.29 10.74
CA GLU A 69 -12.44 -6.79 10.88
C GLU A 69 -12.54 -5.28 10.63
N LYS A 70 -11.61 -4.49 11.17
CA LYS A 70 -11.56 -3.06 10.91
C LYS A 70 -11.11 -2.73 9.50
N ALA A 71 -10.13 -3.46 8.97
CA ALA A 71 -9.66 -3.26 7.60
C ALA A 71 -10.77 -3.46 6.55
N LYS A 72 -11.75 -4.34 6.82
CA LYS A 72 -12.94 -4.52 5.97
C LYS A 72 -13.85 -3.30 5.91
N GLN A 73 -13.73 -2.36 6.85
CA GLN A 73 -14.53 -1.13 6.89
C GLN A 73 -13.89 0.01 6.09
N TYR A 74 -12.65 -0.17 5.61
CA TYR A 74 -11.95 0.87 4.86
C TYR A 74 -12.59 1.08 3.50
N ILE A 75 -12.75 2.35 3.15
CA ILE A 75 -13.27 2.76 1.86
C ILE A 75 -12.09 2.85 0.90
N LEU A 76 -12.12 2.03 -0.14
CA LEU A 76 -11.14 2.03 -1.22
C LEU A 76 -11.76 2.68 -2.46
N PRO A 77 -11.29 3.86 -2.90
CA PRO A 77 -11.70 4.40 -4.19
C PRO A 77 -11.18 3.45 -5.28
N LEU A 78 -12.08 2.98 -6.13
CA LEU A 78 -11.76 2.03 -7.19
C LEU A 78 -12.31 2.53 -8.52
N PRO A 79 -11.54 3.35 -9.27
CA PRO A 79 -11.96 3.81 -10.58
C PRO A 79 -11.84 2.68 -11.63
N PRO A 80 -12.36 2.87 -12.86
CA PRO A 80 -12.19 1.91 -13.95
C PRO A 80 -10.71 1.60 -14.24
N LEU A 81 -10.41 0.41 -14.76
CA LEU A 81 -9.04 -0.07 -14.96
C LEU A 81 -8.16 0.90 -15.77
N ALA A 82 -8.71 1.50 -16.83
CA ALA A 82 -7.99 2.49 -17.63
C ALA A 82 -7.54 3.70 -16.81
N GLU A 83 -8.40 4.15 -15.88
CA GLU A 83 -8.09 5.27 -14.99
C GLU A 83 -7.07 4.87 -13.92
N GLN A 84 -7.15 3.64 -13.40
CA GLN A 84 -6.11 3.10 -12.50
C GLN A 84 -4.74 3.10 -13.20
N GLN A 85 -4.66 2.67 -14.46
CA GLN A 85 -3.43 2.66 -15.25
C GLN A 85 -2.91 4.08 -15.51
N ARG A 86 -3.80 5.02 -15.87
CA ARG A 86 -3.45 6.44 -16.09
C ARG A 86 -2.84 7.07 -14.84
N ILE A 87 -3.44 6.82 -13.66
CA ILE A 87 -2.94 7.31 -12.38
C ILE A 87 -1.54 6.75 -12.10
N VAL A 88 -1.36 5.43 -12.23
CA VAL A 88 -0.06 4.77 -12.00
C VAL A 88 1.01 5.33 -12.94
N ALA A 89 0.71 5.47 -14.23
CA ALA A 89 1.65 6.00 -15.21
C ALA A 89 2.14 7.42 -14.84
N LYS A 90 1.23 8.29 -14.39
CA LYS A 90 1.59 9.65 -13.97
C LYS A 90 2.50 9.67 -12.75
N ILE A 91 2.23 8.77 -11.79
CA ILE A 91 3.05 8.64 -10.58
C ILE A 91 4.47 8.15 -10.95
N GLU A 92 4.57 7.11 -11.78
CA GLU A 92 5.86 6.55 -12.21
C GLU A 92 6.69 7.52 -13.06
N GLU A 93 6.05 8.27 -13.96
CA GLU A 93 6.67 9.37 -14.71
C GLU A 93 7.31 10.39 -13.75
N THR A 94 6.58 10.79 -12.71
CA THR A 94 7.04 11.79 -11.73
C THR A 94 8.23 11.27 -10.93
N PHE A 95 8.19 10.02 -10.46
CA PHE A 95 9.30 9.41 -9.74
C PHE A 95 10.54 9.24 -10.62
N SER A 96 10.37 8.89 -11.89
CA SER A 96 11.50 8.77 -12.83
C SER A 96 12.26 10.09 -13.01
N ILE A 97 11.54 11.22 -12.99
CA ILE A 97 12.16 12.55 -13.02
C ILE A 97 13.00 12.78 -11.76
N PHE A 98 12.47 12.45 -10.58
CA PHE A 98 13.20 12.60 -9.32
C PHE A 98 14.45 11.72 -9.26
N ASP A 99 14.35 10.46 -9.71
CA ASP A 99 15.50 9.56 -9.79
C ASP A 99 16.59 10.12 -10.71
N GLY A 100 16.21 10.72 -11.84
CA GLY A 100 17.15 11.39 -12.75
C GLY A 100 17.88 12.58 -12.12
N ILE A 101 17.15 13.38 -11.32
CA ILE A 101 17.74 14.50 -10.58
C ILE A 101 18.71 13.99 -9.51
N GLN A 102 18.31 12.98 -8.72
CA GLN A 102 19.14 12.41 -7.67
C GLN A 102 20.44 11.83 -8.23
N ASN A 103 20.36 11.03 -9.31
CA ASN A 103 21.53 10.46 -9.97
C ASN A 103 22.51 11.52 -10.50
N SER A 104 21.99 12.69 -10.89
CA SER A 104 22.83 13.81 -11.38
C SER A 104 23.53 14.57 -10.25
N LEU A 105 23.07 14.44 -9.00
CA LEU A 105 23.67 15.06 -7.82
C LEU A 105 24.70 14.15 -7.14
N GLU A 106 24.58 12.83 -7.31
CA GLU A 106 25.49 11.82 -6.77
C GLU A 106 26.70 11.54 -7.70
N ALA A 107 26.68 12.06 -8.93
CA ALA A 107 27.77 11.98 -9.92
C ALA A 107 28.72 13.19 -9.83
#